data_AF-A0A7S2J6F9-F1
#
_entry.id   AF-A0A7S2J6F9-F1
#
_cell.length_a   1.000
_cell.length_b   1.000
_cell.length_c   1.000
_cell.angle_alpha   90.00
_cell.angle_beta   90.00
_cell.angle_gamma   90.00
#
_symmetry.space_group_name_H-M   'P 1'
#
loop_
_entity.id
_entity.type
_entity.pdbx_description
1 polymer ?
#
loop_
_entity_poly.entity_id
_entity_poly.type
_entity_poly.pdbx_seq_one_letter_code
_entity_poly.pdbx_strand_id
1 'polypeptide(L)'
;DRLNEPLVEVVLGEVSLQEITRSLEADDWEDADGLMTAYFTAFGATELEIGPWASGRGAAAQVKGKVRSIEMRMPVPPQPMCPKETRCATTWHVMASDDKVVLESVTMSLDIPYGTSFNTI
;
A
#
# COMPACT_ATOMS: atom_id res chain seq x y z
N ASP A 1 12.18 22.46 7.27
CA ASP A 1 12.27 21.29 6.39
C ASP A 1 11.30 20.21 6.88
N ARG A 2 9.99 20.51 6.87
CA ARG A 2 8.94 19.74 7.59
C ARG A 2 8.42 18.51 6.82
N LEU A 3 8.98 18.24 5.64
CA LEU A 3 8.47 17.19 4.76
C LEU A 3 8.87 15.77 5.19
N ASN A 4 9.78 15.63 6.17
CA ASN A 4 10.28 14.33 6.66
C ASN A 4 9.90 14.05 8.12
N GLU A 5 9.00 14.82 8.72
CA GLU A 5 8.52 14.52 10.08
C GLU A 5 7.48 13.39 10.03
N PRO A 6 7.55 12.39 10.92
CA PRO A 6 6.60 11.29 10.92
C PRO A 6 5.19 11.82 11.22
N LEU A 7 4.21 11.41 10.42
CA LEU A 7 2.81 11.71 10.72
C LEU A 7 2.35 11.02 12.01
N VAL A 8 2.86 9.80 12.25
CA VAL A 8 2.55 8.97 13.41
C VAL A 8 3.80 8.15 13.77
N GLU A 9 4.14 8.13 15.05
CA GLU A 9 5.16 7.25 15.62
C GLU A 9 4.54 6.51 16.81
N VAL A 10 4.57 5.17 16.78
CA VAL A 10 3.95 4.31 17.79
C VAL A 10 4.88 3.16 18.14
N VAL A 11 5.03 2.89 19.44
CA VAL A 11 5.76 1.71 19.95
C VAL A 11 4.76 0.58 20.18
N LEU A 12 4.83 -0.46 19.35
CA LEU A 12 3.89 -1.59 19.36
C LEU A 12 4.26 -2.69 20.38
N GLY A 13 5.36 -2.54 21.11
CA GLY A 13 5.87 -3.55 22.03
C GLY A 13 6.71 -4.62 21.33
N GLU A 14 6.69 -5.85 21.84
CA GLU A 14 7.42 -6.98 21.26
C GLU A 14 6.63 -7.60 20.10
N VAL A 15 6.96 -7.20 18.87
CA VAL A 15 6.40 -7.78 17.64
C VAL A 15 7.54 -8.32 16.78
N SER A 16 7.40 -9.55 16.29
CA SER A 16 8.43 -10.15 15.43
C SER A 16 8.45 -9.48 14.05
N LEU A 17 9.61 -8.93 13.68
CA LEU A 17 9.84 -8.41 12.32
C LEU A 17 9.76 -9.52 11.26
N GLN A 18 10.11 -10.77 11.61
CA GLN A 18 9.97 -11.90 10.69
C GLN A 18 8.51 -12.20 10.38
N GLU A 19 7.62 -12.11 11.37
CA GLU A 19 6.19 -12.33 11.15
C GLU A 19 5.55 -11.19 10.35
N ILE A 20 5.92 -9.94 10.63
CA ILE A 20 5.50 -8.78 9.83
C ILE A 20 5.97 -8.96 8.38
N THR A 21 7.24 -9.29 8.17
CA THR A 21 7.80 -9.52 6.83
C THR A 21 7.03 -10.62 6.11
N ARG A 22 6.82 -11.76 6.76
CA ARG A 22 6.06 -12.88 6.17
C ARG A 22 4.66 -12.47 5.76
N SER A 23 3.96 -11.67 6.58
CA SER A 23 2.62 -11.19 6.25
C SER A 23 2.63 -10.18 5.10
N LEU A 24 3.56 -9.21 5.11
CA LEU A 24 3.69 -8.21 4.05
C LEU A 24 4.17 -8.81 2.73
N GLU A 25 4.96 -9.88 2.77
CA GLU A 25 5.45 -10.55 1.56
C GLU A 25 4.57 -11.71 1.09
N ALA A 26 3.43 -11.95 1.75
CA ALA A 26 2.49 -13.00 1.36
C ALA A 26 2.02 -12.81 -0.08
N ASP A 27 1.87 -13.92 -0.81
CA ASP A 27 1.33 -13.90 -2.17
C ASP A 27 -0.15 -13.49 -2.15
N ASP A 28 -0.89 -14.02 -1.17
CA ASP A 28 -2.29 -13.70 -0.93
C ASP A 28 -2.42 -12.64 0.19
N TRP A 29 -2.83 -11.42 -0.17
CA TRP A 29 -3.18 -10.35 0.79
C TRP A 29 -4.69 -10.23 0.98
N GLU A 30 -5.48 -11.18 0.48
CA GLU A 30 -6.91 -11.30 0.76
C GLU A 30 -7.20 -12.36 1.83
N ASP A 31 -6.17 -13.05 2.32
CA ASP A 31 -6.26 -14.00 3.44
C ASP A 31 -6.94 -13.32 4.65
N ALA A 32 -8.00 -13.92 5.17
CA ALA A 32 -8.89 -13.29 6.15
C ALA A 32 -8.17 -12.86 7.45
N ASP A 33 -7.14 -13.61 7.83
CA ASP A 33 -6.32 -13.34 9.02
C ASP A 33 -5.05 -12.53 8.71
N GLY A 34 -4.89 -12.05 7.47
CA GLY A 34 -3.74 -11.31 6.99
C GLY A 34 -3.73 -9.83 7.40
N LEU A 35 -2.52 -9.31 7.68
CA LEU A 35 -2.32 -7.89 8.03
C LEU A 35 -2.85 -6.93 6.96
N MET A 36 -2.64 -7.27 5.69
CA MET A 36 -3.04 -6.43 4.57
C MET A 36 -4.56 -6.45 4.33
N THR A 37 -5.21 -7.60 4.52
CA THR A 37 -6.67 -7.71 4.52
C THR A 37 -7.30 -6.83 5.61
N ALA A 38 -6.74 -6.88 6.83
CA ALA A 38 -7.17 -6.03 7.92
C ALA A 38 -6.98 -4.54 7.59
N TYR A 39 -5.85 -4.17 6.97
CA TYR A 39 -5.60 -2.81 6.49
C TYR A 39 -6.66 -2.36 5.48
N PHE A 40 -6.86 -3.11 4.40
CA PHE A 40 -7.83 -2.74 3.36
C PHE A 40 -9.26 -2.63 3.92
N THR A 41 -9.65 -3.56 4.79
CA THR A 41 -10.95 -3.54 5.45
C THR A 41 -11.11 -2.31 6.35
N ALA A 42 -10.09 -1.96 7.13
CA ALA A 42 -10.13 -0.80 8.02
C ALA A 42 -10.30 0.53 7.26
N PHE A 43 -9.76 0.62 6.04
CA PHE A 43 -9.94 1.78 5.18
C PHE A 43 -11.16 1.71 4.25
N GLY A 44 -11.94 0.63 4.33
CA GLY A 44 -13.15 0.44 3.52
C GLY A 44 -12.87 0.20 2.03
N ALA A 45 -11.72 -0.39 1.70
CA ALA A 45 -11.39 -0.73 0.32
C ALA A 45 -12.32 -1.83 -0.21
N THR A 46 -12.74 -1.71 -1.46
CA THR A 46 -13.58 -2.69 -2.17
C THR A 46 -13.01 -2.94 -3.57
N GLU A 47 -13.53 -3.95 -4.27
CA GLU A 47 -13.10 -4.29 -5.64
C GLU A 47 -11.56 -4.43 -5.75
N LEU A 48 -10.95 -5.13 -4.78
CA LEU A 48 -9.51 -5.37 -4.74
C LEU A 48 -9.09 -6.28 -5.90
N GLU A 49 -8.16 -5.80 -6.71
CA GLU A 49 -7.48 -6.58 -7.74
C GLU A 49 -5.98 -6.55 -7.46
N ILE A 50 -5.47 -7.66 -6.94
CA ILE A 50 -4.09 -7.77 -6.48
C ILE A 50 -3.22 -8.39 -7.56
N GLY A 51 -2.27 -7.61 -8.07
CA GLY A 51 -1.29 -8.08 -9.03
C GLY A 51 -0.22 -8.99 -8.40
N PRO A 52 0.40 -9.88 -9.19
CA PRO A 52 1.49 -10.71 -8.71
C PRO A 52 2.71 -9.86 -8.33
N TRP A 53 3.58 -10.42 -7.49
CA TRP A 53 4.89 -9.84 -7.25
C TRP A 53 5.68 -9.71 -8.54
N ALA A 54 6.24 -8.52 -8.78
CA ALA A 54 7.12 -8.26 -9.90
C ALA A 54 8.35 -9.17 -9.80
N SER A 55 8.50 -10.07 -10.76
CA SER A 55 9.64 -11.00 -10.85
C SER A 55 10.55 -10.63 -12.02
N GLY A 56 11.86 -10.76 -11.78
CA GLY A 56 12.90 -10.05 -12.51
C GLY A 56 12.99 -10.32 -14.01
N ARG A 57 12.72 -9.27 -14.80
CA ARG A 57 13.56 -8.75 -15.90
C ARG A 57 13.32 -7.23 -16.02
N GLY A 58 14.31 -6.46 -16.48
CA GLY A 58 14.16 -5.01 -16.68
C GLY A 58 14.27 -4.18 -15.39
N ALA A 59 13.58 -3.04 -15.32
CA ALA A 59 13.67 -2.09 -14.19
C ALA A 59 13.33 -2.72 -12.82
N ALA A 60 12.42 -3.69 -12.78
CA ALA A 60 12.05 -4.41 -11.56
C ALA A 60 13.21 -5.22 -10.95
N ALA A 61 14.18 -5.68 -11.77
CA ALA A 61 15.34 -6.42 -11.27
C ALA A 61 16.35 -5.52 -10.53
N GLN A 62 16.24 -4.20 -10.65
CA GLN A 62 17.09 -3.23 -9.97
C GLN A 62 16.52 -2.80 -8.61
N VAL A 63 15.25 -3.12 -8.32
CA VAL A 63 14.61 -2.75 -7.06
C VAL A 63 14.94 -3.79 -6.00
N LYS A 64 15.53 -3.35 -4.89
CA LYS A 64 15.71 -4.21 -3.70
C LYS A 64 14.35 -4.44 -3.05
N GLY A 65 14.00 -5.68 -2.72
CA GLY A 65 12.71 -6.03 -2.12
C GLY A 65 11.68 -6.51 -3.13
N LYS A 66 10.40 -6.50 -2.76
CA LYS A 66 9.29 -6.98 -3.60
C LYS A 66 8.35 -5.83 -3.95
N VAL A 67 7.93 -5.76 -5.21
CA VAL A 67 7.02 -4.72 -5.70
C VAL A 67 5.80 -5.38 -6.34
N ARG A 68 4.61 -4.84 -6.11
CA ARG A 68 3.40 -5.25 -6.83
C ARG A 68 2.43 -4.10 -7.00
N SER A 69 1.53 -4.24 -7.96
CA SER A 69 0.45 -3.27 -8.19
C SER A 69 -0.87 -3.80 -7.66
N ILE A 70 -1.70 -2.91 -7.15
CA ILE A 70 -3.04 -3.20 -6.65
C ILE A 70 -3.98 -2.14 -7.22
N GLU A 71 -5.08 -2.59 -7.79
CA GLU A 71 -6.21 -1.74 -8.12
C GLU A 71 -7.31 -1.96 -7.08
N MET A 72 -7.97 -0.90 -6.65
CA MET A 72 -9.03 -0.97 -5.65
C MET A 72 -9.97 0.22 -5.75
N ARG A 73 -11.14 0.12 -5.14
CA ARG A 73 -12.01 1.25 -4.86
C ARG A 73 -11.90 1.69 -3.42
N MET A 74 -11.84 3.01 -3.23
CA MET A 74 -11.76 3.63 -1.92
C MET A 74 -12.88 4.64 -1.74
N PRO A 75 -13.47 4.74 -0.53
CA PRO A 75 -14.40 5.80 -0.21
C PRO A 75 -13.68 7.14 -0.23
N VAL A 76 -14.32 8.16 -0.78
CA VAL A 76 -13.80 9.52 -0.81
C VAL A 76 -14.54 10.35 0.24
N PRO A 77 -13.83 11.05 1.15
CA PRO A 77 -14.46 11.95 2.09
C PRO A 77 -15.35 12.98 1.36
N PRO A 78 -16.59 13.24 1.82
CA PRO A 78 -17.50 14.15 1.15
C PRO A 78 -16.89 15.55 1.01
N GLN A 79 -16.69 15.99 -0.23
CA GLN A 79 -16.23 17.32 -0.60
C GLN A 79 -16.96 17.76 -1.87
N PRO A 80 -17.13 19.08 -2.11
CA PRO A 80 -17.69 19.58 -3.36
C PRO A 80 -16.94 18.99 -4.57
N MET A 81 -17.67 18.54 -5.59
CA MET A 81 -17.13 17.97 -6.85
C MET A 81 -16.46 16.58 -6.74
N CYS A 82 -16.28 16.02 -5.55
CA CYS A 82 -15.74 14.66 -5.41
C CYS A 82 -16.85 13.61 -5.56
N PRO A 83 -16.59 12.48 -6.26
CA PRO A 83 -17.48 11.33 -6.21
C PRO A 83 -17.50 10.73 -4.80
N LYS A 84 -18.42 9.81 -4.53
CA LYS A 84 -18.47 9.07 -3.25
C LYS A 84 -17.32 8.07 -3.10
N GLU A 85 -16.82 7.58 -4.23
CA GLU A 85 -15.83 6.52 -4.36
C GLU A 85 -14.89 6.89 -5.50
N THR A 86 -13.63 6.45 -5.42
CA THR A 86 -12.66 6.57 -6.52
C THR A 86 -11.96 5.24 -6.72
N ARG A 87 -11.65 4.94 -7.98
CA ARG A 87 -10.65 3.93 -8.31
C ARG A 87 -9.28 4.45 -7.90
N CYS A 88 -8.50 3.56 -7.33
CA CYS A 88 -7.12 3.80 -6.93
C CYS A 88 -6.22 2.79 -7.63
N ALA A 89 -5.18 3.28 -8.30
CA ALA A 89 -4.08 2.46 -8.77
C ALA A 89 -2.90 2.68 -7.82
N THR A 90 -2.45 1.60 -7.18
CA THR A 90 -1.41 1.67 -6.14
C THR A 90 -0.26 0.74 -6.47
N THR A 91 0.97 1.21 -6.34
CA THR A 91 2.16 0.35 -6.35
C THR A 91 2.71 0.25 -4.94
N TRP A 92 2.84 -0.98 -4.44
CA TRP A 92 3.39 -1.28 -3.13
C TRP A 92 4.79 -1.85 -3.25
N HIS A 93 5.68 -1.43 -2.36
CA HIS A 93 7.06 -1.87 -2.27
C HIS A 93 7.38 -2.31 -0.84
N VAL A 94 7.79 -3.57 -0.70
CA VAL A 94 8.22 -4.17 0.57
C VAL A 94 9.73 -4.32 0.56
N MET A 95 10.40 -3.76 1.56
CA MET A 95 11.81 -4.02 1.84
C MET A 95 11.96 -4.55 3.26
N ALA A 96 12.55 -5.73 3.39
CA ALA A 96 12.86 -6.33 4.68
C ALA A 96 14.37 -6.54 4.85
N SER A 97 14.81 -6.37 6.09
CA SER A 97 16.16 -6.60 6.61
C SER A 97 16.06 -7.10 8.05
N ASP A 98 17.16 -7.57 8.62
CA ASP A 98 17.16 -8.21 9.95
C ASP A 98 16.68 -7.28 11.07
N ASP A 99 16.84 -5.96 10.92
CA ASP A 99 16.53 -4.93 11.91
C ASP A 99 15.39 -3.99 11.50
N LYS A 100 14.89 -4.09 10.27
CA LYS A 100 13.89 -3.17 9.73
C LYS A 100 13.02 -3.79 8.65
N VAL A 101 11.73 -3.44 8.68
CA VAL A 101 10.78 -3.68 7.58
C VAL A 101 10.21 -2.34 7.13
N VAL A 102 10.18 -2.11 5.82
CA VAL A 102 9.63 -0.92 5.18
C VAL A 102 8.56 -1.35 4.20
N LEU A 103 7.40 -0.72 4.31
CA LEU A 103 6.30 -0.81 3.36
C LEU A 103 6.09 0.60 2.80
N GLU A 104 6.27 0.75 1.51
CA GLU A 104 6.05 2.01 0.79
C GLU A 104 4.92 1.79 -0.22
N SER A 105 4.09 2.82 -0.41
CA SER A 105 2.99 2.76 -1.37
C SER A 105 2.89 4.06 -2.14
N VAL A 106 2.77 3.98 -3.45
CA VAL A 106 2.45 5.14 -4.29
C VAL A 106 1.05 4.97 -4.83
N THR A 107 0.15 5.88 -4.49
CA THR A 107 -1.28 5.79 -4.83
C THR A 107 -1.70 6.92 -5.77
N MET A 108 -2.44 6.58 -6.81
CA MET A 108 -3.13 7.52 -7.70
C MET A 108 -4.64 7.33 -7.59
N SER A 109 -5.38 8.41 -7.31
CA SER A 109 -6.85 8.41 -7.32
C SER A 109 -7.36 8.86 -8.69
N LEU A 110 -8.08 8.01 -9.39
CA LEU A 110 -8.34 8.18 -10.83
C LEU A 110 -9.63 8.94 -11.15
N ASP A 111 -10.57 9.03 -10.21
CA ASP A 111 -11.90 9.60 -10.46
C ASP A 111 -12.14 10.95 -9.76
N ILE A 112 -11.16 11.43 -8.98
CA ILE A 112 -11.25 12.72 -8.30
C ILE A 112 -10.79 13.85 -9.23
N PRO A 113 -11.30 15.08 -9.07
CA PRO A 113 -10.79 16.24 -9.79
C PRO A 113 -9.27 16.37 -9.62
N TYR A 114 -8.55 16.53 -10.73
CA TYR A 114 -7.08 16.59 -10.77
C TYR A 114 -6.35 15.34 -10.26
N GLY A 115 -7.02 14.21 -10.11
CA GLY A 115 -6.43 12.98 -9.57
C GLY A 115 -5.26 12.39 -10.37
N THR A 116 -5.13 12.77 -11.64
CA THR A 116 -3.98 12.43 -12.49
C THR A 116 -2.86 13.46 -12.46
N SER A 117 -3.05 14.59 -11.75
CA SER A 117 -2.08 15.68 -11.64
C SER A 117 -1.16 15.55 -10.41
N PHE A 118 -1.44 14.59 -9.52
CA PHE A 118 -0.62 14.31 -8.34
C PHE A 118 -0.70 12.82 -7.96
N ASN A 119 0.23 12.36 -7.15
CA ASN A 119 0.19 11.08 -6.46
C ASN A 119 0.55 11.29 -4.99
N THR A 120 0.17 10.33 -4.14
CA THR A 120 0.56 10.31 -2.72
C THR A 120 1.54 9.17 -2.52
N ILE A 121 2.63 9.45 -1.80
CA ILE A 121 3.69 8.51 -1.42
C ILE A 121 3.69 8.41 0.11
#